data_AF-A0AAW9S387-F1
#
_entry.id   AF-A0AAW9S387-F1
#
_cell.length_a   1.000
_cell.length_b   1.000
_cell.length_c   1.000
_cell.angle_alpha   90.00
_cell.angle_beta   90.00
_cell.angle_gamma   90.00
#
_symmetry.space_group_name_H-M   'P 1'
#
loop_
_entity.id
_entity.type
_entity.pdbx_description
1 polymer ?
#
loop_
_entity_poly.entity_id
_entity_poly.type
_entity_poly.pdbx_seq_one_letter_code
_entity_poly.pdbx_strand_id
1 'polypeptide(L)'
;MSCNDPSEELDIIEEDEIIVIPVVVHVLRYTPAPIDVSDEKIHSQIAVLNQDFRKKNPDHVNTPEEFKHLVADVGIEFRLATTDPKGKPTTGILRSEGEITGWEGFKENENTAVEDLKLFFTEKGGQDAWPPDKYLNIWVADLSNRHGNLGLPGYASFPGGDPRTDGVIIDPRAFGTLPPLNESHQRGRTATHEIGHWLNLLHIFGKNNDCEAGDFVEDTPSAYSQYNGSPVHPQSSCGSHDLFMNFMDYVDDQAMYMFTKGQKERMRAVFTPSGPRRALYEHISK
;
A
#
# COMPACT_ATOMS: atom_id res chain seq x y z
N MET A 1 43.40 30.90 3.92
CA MET A 1 41.93 30.95 3.84
C MET A 1 41.46 29.51 3.71
N SER A 2 40.91 28.97 4.80
CA SER A 2 40.31 27.65 4.82
C SER A 2 38.96 27.77 4.13
N CYS A 3 38.83 27.18 2.94
CA CYS A 3 37.51 26.94 2.37
C CYS A 3 36.97 25.69 3.07
N ASN A 4 36.22 25.88 4.16
CA ASN A 4 35.20 24.91 4.50
C ASN A 4 34.13 25.06 3.41
N ASP A 5 34.17 24.17 2.43
CA ASP A 5 33.05 23.93 1.55
C ASP A 5 31.97 23.23 2.40
N PRO A 6 30.80 23.85 2.65
CA PRO A 6 29.68 23.18 3.28
C PRO A 6 28.95 22.37 2.20
N SER A 7 29.69 21.55 1.45
CA SER A 7 29.12 20.67 0.44
C SER A 7 28.32 19.60 1.16
N GLU A 8 27.01 19.83 1.19
CA GLU A 8 25.94 18.84 1.33
C GLU A 8 26.27 17.72 2.33
N GLU A 9 25.84 17.89 3.59
CA GLU A 9 25.35 16.73 4.31
C GLU A 9 24.30 16.10 3.38
N LEU A 10 24.69 15.02 2.68
CA LEU A 10 23.73 14.16 2.02
C LEU A 10 22.72 13.82 3.11
N ASP A 11 21.47 14.25 2.97
CA ASP A 11 20.34 13.85 3.80
C ASP A 11 20.14 12.34 3.60
N ILE A 12 21.02 11.57 4.24
CA ILE A 12 21.00 10.12 4.27
C ILE A 12 19.89 9.75 5.25
N ILE A 13 18.99 8.90 4.78
CA ILE A 13 17.97 8.31 5.63
C ILE A 13 18.65 7.27 6.51
N GLU A 14 18.71 7.52 7.81
CA GLU A 14 19.30 6.58 8.75
C GLU A 14 18.49 5.26 8.79
N GLU A 15 19.13 4.14 9.08
CA GLU A 15 18.49 2.82 9.02
C GLU A 15 17.35 2.66 10.05
N ASP A 16 17.49 3.33 11.18
CA ASP A 16 16.57 3.35 12.32
C ASP A 16 15.60 4.54 12.32
N GLU A 17 15.73 5.47 11.35
CA GLU A 17 14.82 6.60 11.21
C GLU A 17 13.39 6.13 10.92
N ILE A 18 12.43 6.69 11.67
CA ILE A 18 11.00 6.46 11.44
C ILE A 18 10.47 7.50 10.46
N ILE A 19 10.15 7.06 9.25
CA ILE A 19 9.52 7.87 8.20
C ILE A 19 8.02 7.96 8.49
N VAL A 20 7.51 9.15 8.81
CA VAL A 20 6.08 9.36 9.11
C VAL A 20 5.37 9.94 7.88
N ILE A 21 4.56 9.12 7.22
CA ILE A 21 3.83 9.47 6.00
C ILE A 21 2.47 10.08 6.33
N PRO A 22 2.19 11.33 5.89
CA PRO A 22 0.86 11.92 5.95
C PRO A 22 -0.07 11.21 4.97
N VAL A 23 -1.26 10.84 5.44
CA VAL A 23 -2.26 10.09 4.67
C VAL A 23 -3.52 10.93 4.53
N VAL A 24 -4.08 10.95 3.32
CA VAL A 24 -5.45 11.40 3.09
C VAL A 24 -6.29 10.22 2.58
N VAL A 25 -7.47 10.04 3.17
CA VAL A 25 -8.41 8.99 2.79
C VAL A 25 -9.61 9.61 2.09
N HIS A 26 -9.79 9.25 0.82
CA HIS A 26 -10.87 9.68 -0.06
C HIS A 26 -11.95 8.59 -0.07
N VAL A 27 -13.05 8.78 0.66
CA VAL A 27 -14.15 7.83 0.70
C VAL A 27 -15.18 8.21 -0.37
N LEU A 28 -15.27 7.39 -1.43
CA LEU A 28 -16.25 7.55 -2.49
C LEU A 28 -17.43 6.62 -2.23
N ARG A 29 -18.54 7.22 -1.81
CA ARG A 29 -19.77 6.50 -1.47
C ARG A 29 -20.63 6.32 -2.72
N TYR A 30 -20.65 5.10 -3.23
CA TYR A 30 -21.48 4.69 -4.36
C TYR A 30 -22.96 4.72 -3.98
N THR A 31 -23.73 5.68 -4.47
CA THR A 31 -25.10 5.93 -3.98
C THR A 31 -26.16 4.92 -4.42
N PRO A 32 -26.05 4.19 -5.54
CA PRO A 32 -27.01 3.13 -5.87
C PRO A 32 -26.99 1.96 -4.86
N ALA A 33 -25.86 1.72 -4.19
CA ALA A 33 -25.70 0.69 -3.16
C ALA A 33 -24.52 1.01 -2.23
N PRO A 34 -24.66 1.98 -1.30
CA PRO A 34 -23.54 2.47 -0.51
C PRO A 34 -23.03 1.42 0.47
N ILE A 35 -21.71 1.29 0.55
CA ILE A 35 -21.02 0.55 1.60
C ILE A 35 -20.45 1.56 2.58
N ASP A 36 -20.97 1.57 3.81
CA ASP A 36 -20.57 2.56 4.79
C ASP A 36 -19.16 2.29 5.33
N VAL A 37 -18.36 3.35 5.40
CA VAL A 37 -17.00 3.36 5.95
C VAL A 37 -16.93 4.42 7.03
N SER A 38 -16.99 4.04 8.30
CA SER A 38 -16.95 4.98 9.42
C SER A 38 -15.53 5.54 9.65
N ASP A 39 -15.43 6.64 10.39
CA ASP A 39 -14.13 7.18 10.79
C ASP A 39 -13.34 6.17 11.65
N GLU A 40 -14.02 5.42 12.52
CA GLU A 40 -13.40 4.35 13.32
C GLU A 40 -12.81 3.25 12.45
N LYS A 41 -13.49 2.91 11.35
CA LYS A 41 -12.98 1.93 10.38
C LYS A 41 -11.72 2.46 9.70
N ILE A 42 -11.68 3.74 9.34
CA ILE A 42 -10.49 4.39 8.79
C ILE A 42 -9.35 4.40 9.81
N HIS A 43 -9.61 4.79 11.05
CA HIS A 43 -8.62 4.75 12.11
C HIS A 43 -8.09 3.33 12.37
N SER A 44 -8.95 2.31 12.26
CA SER A 44 -8.52 0.92 12.37
C SER A 44 -7.53 0.51 11.27
N GLN A 45 -7.73 0.99 10.03
CA GLN A 45 -6.78 0.74 8.94
C GLN A 45 -5.43 1.41 9.21
N ILE A 46 -5.44 2.69 9.64
CA ILE A 46 -4.20 3.39 9.98
C ILE A 46 -3.46 2.69 11.12
N ALA A 47 -4.17 2.12 12.09
CA ALA A 47 -3.58 1.31 13.15
C ALA A 47 -2.93 0.03 12.62
N VAL A 48 -3.58 -0.69 11.70
CA VAL A 48 -3.02 -1.89 11.03
C VAL A 48 -1.74 -1.55 10.25
N LEU A 49 -1.75 -0.48 9.46
CA LEU A 49 -0.56 -0.06 8.71
C LEU A 49 0.62 0.22 9.65
N ASN A 50 0.39 0.92 10.75
CA ASN A 50 1.42 1.15 11.77
C ASN A 50 1.83 -0.11 12.53
N GLN A 51 1.02 -1.17 12.52
CA GLN A 51 1.39 -2.46 13.07
C GLN A 51 2.30 -3.23 12.10
N ASP A 52 1.85 -3.39 10.85
CA ASP A 52 2.52 -4.20 9.84
C ASP A 52 3.86 -3.59 9.41
N PHE A 53 3.91 -2.28 9.12
CA PHE A 53 5.14 -1.59 8.71
C PHE A 53 6.13 -1.35 9.86
N ARG A 54 5.72 -1.59 11.11
CA ARG A 54 6.60 -1.48 12.29
C ARG A 54 6.90 -2.80 12.97
N LYS A 55 6.51 -3.95 12.38
CA LYS A 55 6.62 -5.27 13.02
C LYS A 55 5.98 -5.32 14.41
N LYS A 56 4.89 -4.59 14.60
CA LYS A 56 4.08 -4.55 15.83
C LYS A 56 2.79 -5.36 15.70
N ASN A 57 2.52 -5.94 14.53
CA ASN A 57 1.43 -6.86 14.32
C ASN A 57 1.66 -8.15 15.15
N PRO A 58 0.70 -8.60 15.97
CA PRO A 58 0.94 -9.71 16.89
C PRO A 58 1.16 -11.06 16.20
N ASP A 59 0.70 -11.21 14.96
CA ASP A 59 0.76 -12.45 14.19
C ASP A 59 2.10 -12.69 13.48
N HIS A 60 3.04 -11.74 13.46
CA HIS A 60 4.39 -11.97 12.90
C HIS A 60 5.15 -13.10 13.62
N VAL A 61 4.74 -13.46 14.85
CA VAL A 61 5.32 -14.58 15.60
C VAL A 61 5.00 -15.94 14.97
N ASN A 62 3.99 -16.00 14.10
CA ASN A 62 3.60 -17.21 13.36
C ASN A 62 4.56 -17.52 12.20
N THR A 63 5.50 -16.62 11.86
CA THR A 63 6.52 -16.88 10.85
C THR A 63 7.29 -18.17 11.18
N PRO A 64 7.41 -19.12 10.23
CA PRO A 64 8.21 -20.32 10.40
C PRO A 64 9.62 -20.02 10.89
N GLU A 65 10.17 -20.88 11.73
CA GLU A 65 11.47 -20.64 12.40
C GLU A 65 12.59 -20.29 11.43
N GLU A 66 12.63 -20.95 10.26
CA GLU A 66 13.62 -20.69 9.23
C GLU A 66 13.57 -19.26 8.66
N PHE A 67 12.41 -18.59 8.68
CA PHE A 67 12.22 -17.25 8.12
C PHE A 67 12.17 -16.13 9.18
N LYS A 68 12.15 -16.45 10.49
CA LYS A 68 12.03 -15.44 11.55
C LYS A 68 13.13 -14.37 11.51
N HIS A 69 14.32 -14.75 11.07
CA HIS A 69 15.46 -13.85 10.95
C HIS A 69 15.31 -12.81 9.82
N LEU A 70 14.37 -13.02 8.90
CA LEU A 70 14.06 -12.13 7.77
C LEU A 70 13.03 -11.05 8.12
N VAL A 71 12.18 -11.27 9.14
CA VAL A 71 11.06 -10.38 9.45
C VAL A 71 11.56 -8.98 9.83
N ALA A 72 11.15 -7.96 9.07
CA ALA A 72 11.60 -6.58 9.21
C ALA A 72 10.63 -5.66 9.97
N ASP A 73 11.19 -4.76 10.78
CA ASP A 73 10.57 -3.45 11.07
C ASP A 73 10.99 -2.52 9.93
N VAL A 74 10.04 -2.11 9.09
CA VAL A 74 10.31 -1.27 7.91
C VAL A 74 10.70 0.15 8.33
N GLY A 75 10.29 0.60 9.52
CA GLY A 75 10.54 1.95 10.02
C GLY A 75 9.68 3.01 9.33
N ILE A 76 8.45 2.66 8.95
CA ILE A 76 7.48 3.60 8.36
C ILE A 76 6.23 3.65 9.26
N GLU A 77 5.76 4.86 9.54
CA GLU A 77 4.50 5.13 10.23
C GLU A 77 3.57 5.95 9.35
N PHE A 78 2.26 5.82 9.59
CA PHE A 78 1.22 6.50 8.84
C PHE A 78 0.35 7.32 9.77
N ARG A 79 0.06 8.56 9.39
CA ARG A 79 -0.82 9.45 10.17
C ARG A 79 -1.79 10.15 9.23
N LEU A 80 -3.07 10.20 9.60
CA LEU A 80 -4.01 11.05 8.86
C LEU A 80 -3.52 12.50 8.90
N ALA A 81 -3.58 13.15 7.75
CA ALA A 81 -3.15 14.53 7.59
C ALA A 81 -4.00 15.45 8.49
N THR A 82 -3.33 16.35 9.22
CA THR A 82 -4.00 17.38 10.04
C THR A 82 -4.09 18.73 9.33
N THR A 83 -3.40 18.87 8.20
CA THR A 83 -3.37 20.06 7.37
C THR A 83 -3.66 19.67 5.92
N ASP A 84 -4.50 20.43 5.23
CA ASP A 84 -4.84 20.22 3.82
C ASP A 84 -3.79 20.88 2.88
N PRO A 85 -3.86 20.65 1.56
CA PRO A 85 -2.91 21.24 0.62
C PRO A 85 -2.91 22.78 0.58
N LYS A 86 -3.95 23.43 1.11
CA LYS A 86 -4.10 24.89 1.21
C LYS A 86 -3.67 25.43 2.58
N GLY A 87 -3.12 24.58 3.46
CA GLY A 87 -2.64 24.96 4.79
C GLY A 87 -3.74 25.07 5.85
N LYS A 88 -4.94 24.55 5.60
CA LYS A 88 -6.07 24.61 6.55
C LYS A 88 -6.16 23.33 7.38
N PRO A 89 -6.67 23.39 8.62
CA PRO A 89 -6.94 22.19 9.42
C PRO A 89 -7.90 21.22 8.72
N THR A 90 -7.62 19.93 8.84
CA THR A 90 -8.43 18.83 8.28
C THR A 90 -8.36 17.60 9.18
N THR A 91 -9.28 16.66 8.99
CA THR A 91 -9.25 15.32 9.60
C THR A 91 -8.41 14.33 8.80
N GLY A 92 -8.02 14.69 7.57
CA GLY A 92 -7.37 13.79 6.62
C GLY A 92 -8.35 12.79 5.99
N ILE A 93 -9.65 12.96 6.22
CA ILE A 93 -10.72 12.13 5.67
C ILE A 93 -11.63 13.02 4.83
N LEU A 94 -11.75 12.67 3.56
CA LEU A 94 -12.67 13.32 2.64
C LEU A 94 -13.75 12.34 2.21
N ARG A 95 -14.96 12.83 2.01
CA ARG A 95 -16.11 12.01 1.64
C ARG A 95 -16.83 12.64 0.46
N SER A 96 -17.10 11.86 -0.55
CA SER A 96 -17.93 12.24 -1.70
C SER A 96 -19.00 11.20 -1.95
N GLU A 97 -20.10 11.63 -2.55
CA GLU A 97 -21.20 10.76 -2.96
C GLU A 97 -21.33 10.83 -4.48
N GLY A 98 -21.55 9.68 -5.12
CA GLY A 98 -21.69 9.64 -6.58
C GLY A 98 -21.99 8.25 -7.10
N GLU A 99 -22.02 8.16 -8.43
CA GLU A 99 -22.20 6.90 -9.17
C GLU A 99 -20.86 6.31 -9.66
N ILE A 100 -19.74 6.88 -9.19
CA ILE A 100 -18.39 6.42 -9.52
C ILE A 100 -18.01 5.27 -8.59
N THR A 101 -17.51 4.19 -9.17
CA THR A 101 -16.96 3.04 -8.45
C THR A 101 -15.42 3.07 -8.53
N GLY A 102 -14.75 2.13 -7.87
CA GLY A 102 -13.30 1.96 -7.97
C GLY A 102 -12.84 1.51 -9.36
N TRP A 103 -13.73 0.94 -10.18
CA TRP A 103 -13.40 0.48 -11.54
C TRP A 103 -13.12 1.64 -12.50
N GLU A 104 -13.70 2.82 -12.28
CA GLU A 104 -13.44 4.03 -13.06
C GLU A 104 -12.04 4.64 -12.82
N GLY A 105 -11.23 4.06 -11.94
CA GLY A 105 -9.79 4.35 -11.82
C GLY A 105 -8.89 3.33 -12.52
N PHE A 106 -9.46 2.25 -13.08
CA PHE A 106 -8.69 1.18 -13.69
C PHE A 106 -8.27 1.53 -15.12
N LYS A 107 -6.97 1.37 -15.43
CA LYS A 107 -6.48 1.51 -16.81
C LYS A 107 -6.78 0.24 -17.58
N GLU A 108 -7.71 0.30 -18.52
CA GLU A 108 -8.05 -0.84 -19.38
C GLU A 108 -6.87 -1.30 -20.24
N ASN A 109 -6.02 -0.36 -20.66
CA ASN A 109 -4.78 -0.65 -21.37
C ASN A 109 -3.78 0.52 -21.27
N GLU A 110 -2.59 0.35 -21.83
CA GLU A 110 -1.52 1.35 -21.83
C GLU A 110 -1.86 2.67 -22.53
N ASN A 111 -2.87 2.68 -23.42
CA ASN A 111 -3.32 3.87 -24.13
C ASN A 111 -4.48 4.60 -23.43
N THR A 112 -4.97 4.10 -22.29
CA THR A 112 -5.98 4.81 -21.50
C THR A 112 -5.40 6.12 -20.99
N ALA A 113 -5.95 7.24 -21.46
CA ALA A 113 -5.54 8.57 -21.01
C ALA A 113 -5.88 8.71 -19.52
N VAL A 114 -4.99 9.34 -18.76
CA VAL A 114 -5.20 9.54 -17.32
C VAL A 114 -6.47 10.34 -17.09
N GLU A 115 -6.77 11.30 -17.95
CA GLU A 115 -7.96 12.13 -17.90
C GLU A 115 -9.25 11.30 -17.94
N ASP A 116 -9.26 10.12 -18.57
CA ASP A 116 -10.46 9.28 -18.68
C ASP A 116 -10.78 8.50 -17.40
N LEU A 117 -9.84 8.45 -16.44
CA LEU A 117 -9.96 7.74 -15.17
C LEU A 117 -10.76 8.56 -14.15
N LYS A 118 -12.09 8.57 -14.30
CA LYS A 118 -13.03 9.43 -13.56
C LYS A 118 -12.86 9.38 -12.04
N LEU A 119 -12.43 8.25 -11.48
CA LEU A 119 -12.18 8.09 -10.03
C LEU A 119 -11.29 9.21 -9.47
N PHE A 120 -10.32 9.67 -10.25
CA PHE A 120 -9.31 10.64 -9.81
C PHE A 120 -9.66 12.10 -10.16
N PHE A 121 -10.89 12.38 -10.63
CA PHE A 121 -11.29 13.72 -11.04
C PHE A 121 -12.63 14.14 -10.42
N THR A 122 -12.61 15.15 -9.56
CA THR A 122 -13.81 15.68 -8.90
C THR A 122 -14.83 16.20 -9.92
N GLU A 123 -14.39 16.82 -11.01
CA GLU A 123 -15.29 17.28 -12.09
C GLU A 123 -16.03 16.14 -12.80
N LYS A 124 -15.55 14.89 -12.67
CA LYS A 124 -16.15 13.68 -13.25
C LYS A 124 -16.89 12.82 -12.22
N GLY A 125 -17.09 13.33 -11.00
CA GLY A 125 -17.76 12.64 -9.90
C GLY A 125 -16.83 11.81 -9.01
N GLY A 126 -15.53 11.75 -9.32
CA GLY A 126 -14.52 11.13 -8.47
C GLY A 126 -13.96 12.10 -7.43
N GLN A 127 -12.68 11.93 -7.10
CA GLN A 127 -11.99 12.79 -6.14
C GLN A 127 -10.53 13.01 -6.51
N ASP A 128 -10.17 14.29 -6.72
CA ASP A 128 -8.80 14.70 -7.04
C ASP A 128 -7.80 14.26 -5.96
N ALA A 129 -6.64 13.78 -6.40
CA ALA A 129 -5.51 13.50 -5.51
C ALA A 129 -5.05 14.77 -4.80
N TRP A 130 -4.66 14.64 -3.53
CA TRP A 130 -3.79 15.62 -2.90
C TRP A 130 -2.35 15.45 -3.43
N PRO A 131 -1.51 16.51 -3.34
CA PRO A 131 -0.16 16.48 -3.90
C PRO A 131 0.64 15.25 -3.39
N PRO A 132 1.06 14.32 -4.26
CA PRO A 132 1.69 13.07 -3.85
C PRO A 132 3.13 13.26 -3.34
N ASP A 133 3.71 14.44 -3.56
CA ASP A 133 4.94 14.92 -2.92
C ASP A 133 4.73 15.35 -1.46
N LYS A 134 3.51 15.22 -0.92
CA LYS A 134 3.19 15.59 0.47
C LYS A 134 2.31 14.58 1.20
N TYR A 135 1.51 13.81 0.47
CA TYR A 135 0.53 12.88 1.04
C TYR A 135 0.53 11.55 0.29
N LEU A 136 0.34 10.46 1.02
CA LEU A 136 -0.20 9.23 0.47
C LEU A 136 -1.72 9.38 0.30
N ASN A 137 -2.21 9.23 -0.92
CA ASN A 137 -3.63 9.18 -1.22
C ASN A 137 -4.14 7.74 -1.11
N ILE A 138 -5.19 7.52 -0.32
CA ILE A 138 -5.92 6.26 -0.26
C ILE A 138 -7.37 6.50 -0.67
N TRP A 139 -7.78 6.00 -1.82
CA TRP A 139 -9.19 5.99 -2.22
C TRP A 139 -9.87 4.74 -1.69
N VAL A 140 -11.02 4.91 -1.07
CA VAL A 140 -11.90 3.82 -0.64
C VAL A 140 -13.15 3.88 -1.49
N ALA A 141 -13.27 2.94 -2.44
CA ALA A 141 -14.27 2.96 -3.50
C ALA A 141 -14.74 1.54 -3.85
N ASP A 142 -16.02 1.38 -4.20
CA ASP A 142 -16.62 0.07 -4.47
C ASP A 142 -15.95 -0.64 -5.65
N LEU A 143 -15.40 -1.84 -5.44
CA LEU A 143 -14.81 -2.70 -6.47
C LEU A 143 -15.62 -4.00 -6.61
N SER A 144 -16.93 -3.91 -6.42
CA SER A 144 -17.85 -5.03 -6.65
C SER A 144 -17.80 -5.53 -8.08
N ASN A 145 -17.90 -6.85 -8.26
CA ASN A 145 -18.23 -7.43 -9.55
C ASN A 145 -19.72 -7.23 -9.88
N ARG A 146 -20.14 -7.64 -11.08
CA ARG A 146 -21.53 -7.54 -11.55
C ARG A 146 -22.60 -8.22 -10.67
N HIS A 147 -22.19 -9.03 -9.69
CA HIS A 147 -23.09 -9.72 -8.75
C HIS A 147 -23.14 -9.05 -7.37
N GLY A 148 -22.47 -7.90 -7.19
CA GLY A 148 -22.40 -7.18 -5.91
C GLY A 148 -21.41 -7.79 -4.91
N ASN A 149 -20.68 -8.84 -5.28
CA ASN A 149 -19.63 -9.44 -4.46
C ASN A 149 -18.31 -8.69 -4.69
N LEU A 150 -17.37 -8.80 -3.75
CA LEU A 150 -16.02 -8.27 -3.93
C LEU A 150 -15.41 -8.79 -5.25
N GLY A 151 -15.08 -7.88 -6.17
CA GLY A 151 -14.47 -8.20 -7.45
C GLY A 151 -12.94 -8.12 -7.40
N LEU A 152 -12.42 -7.02 -6.85
CA LEU A 152 -11.00 -6.80 -6.60
C LEU A 152 -10.84 -6.15 -5.20
N PRO A 153 -9.92 -6.63 -4.33
CA PRO A 153 -9.76 -6.06 -3.00
C PRO A 153 -9.10 -4.68 -3.02
N GLY A 154 -8.16 -4.47 -3.94
CA GLY A 154 -7.48 -3.19 -4.13
C GLY A 154 -6.52 -3.19 -5.32
N TYR A 155 -5.94 -2.02 -5.58
CA TYR A 155 -4.82 -1.86 -6.51
C TYR A 155 -4.03 -0.59 -6.18
N ALA A 156 -2.79 -0.52 -6.65
CA ALA A 156 -1.86 0.59 -6.41
C ALA A 156 -1.25 1.14 -7.69
N SER A 157 -0.82 2.41 -7.64
CA SER A 157 0.15 2.95 -8.58
C SER A 157 1.58 2.64 -8.12
N PHE A 158 2.42 2.15 -9.02
CA PHE A 158 3.87 2.08 -8.78
C PHE A 158 4.52 3.47 -8.85
N PRO A 159 5.66 3.67 -8.17
CA PRO A 159 6.42 4.91 -8.31
C PRO A 159 6.77 5.25 -9.76
N GLY A 160 6.77 6.55 -10.08
CA GLY A 160 7.04 7.05 -11.44
C GLY A 160 5.81 7.14 -12.35
N GLY A 161 4.62 6.80 -11.85
CA GLY A 161 3.35 7.03 -12.54
C GLY A 161 2.93 8.51 -12.61
N ASP A 162 1.76 8.77 -13.19
CA ASP A 162 1.18 10.11 -13.22
C ASP A 162 0.79 10.56 -11.79
N PRO A 163 1.22 11.75 -11.34
CA PRO A 163 0.97 12.21 -9.97
C PRO A 163 -0.51 12.37 -9.64
N ARG A 164 -1.39 12.54 -10.63
CA ARG A 164 -2.84 12.68 -10.41
C ARG A 164 -3.50 11.38 -9.98
N THR A 165 -2.83 10.25 -10.20
CA THR A 165 -3.33 8.90 -9.86
C THR A 165 -2.41 8.20 -8.86
N ASP A 166 -1.45 8.90 -8.25
CA ASP A 166 -0.50 8.29 -7.31
C ASP A 166 -1.17 8.01 -5.96
N GLY A 167 -1.18 6.74 -5.57
CA GLY A 167 -1.74 6.25 -4.33
C GLY A 167 -2.26 4.82 -4.45
N VAL A 168 -3.23 4.48 -3.60
CA VAL A 168 -3.83 3.15 -3.52
C VAL A 168 -5.35 3.24 -3.49
N ILE A 169 -6.02 2.25 -4.04
CA ILE A 169 -7.47 2.14 -4.12
C ILE A 169 -7.86 0.84 -3.44
N ILE A 170 -8.77 0.89 -2.47
CA ILE A 170 -9.18 -0.28 -1.66
C ILE A 170 -10.70 -0.38 -1.63
N ASP A 171 -11.24 -1.58 -1.79
CA ASP A 171 -12.67 -1.83 -1.61
C ASP A 171 -13.08 -1.60 -0.15
N PRO A 172 -14.23 -0.96 0.13
CA PRO A 172 -14.76 -0.77 1.47
C PRO A 172 -14.82 -2.04 2.35
N ARG A 173 -14.97 -3.23 1.75
CA ARG A 173 -15.02 -4.53 2.43
C ARG A 173 -13.65 -5.16 2.68
N ALA A 174 -12.59 -4.61 2.09
CA ALA A 174 -11.20 -5.03 2.28
C ALA A 174 -10.37 -3.96 3.04
N PHE A 175 -11.05 -2.94 3.58
CA PHE A 175 -10.42 -1.80 4.24
C PHE A 175 -10.73 -1.78 5.75
N GLY A 176 -9.70 -1.60 6.58
CA GLY A 176 -9.82 -1.59 8.04
C GLY A 176 -10.21 -2.96 8.62
N THR A 177 -10.63 -2.95 9.89
CA THR A 177 -10.95 -4.17 10.64
C THR A 177 -12.36 -4.17 11.22
N LEU A 178 -13.22 -3.24 10.77
CA LEU A 178 -14.60 -3.12 11.21
C LEU A 178 -15.56 -3.43 10.05
N PRO A 179 -16.72 -4.08 10.31
CA PRO A 179 -17.73 -4.37 9.30
C PRO A 179 -18.18 -3.14 8.48
N PRO A 180 -18.68 -3.34 7.24
CA PRO A 180 -18.76 -4.61 6.52
C PRO A 180 -17.38 -5.07 6.02
N LEU A 181 -17.09 -6.37 6.09
CA LEU A 181 -15.81 -6.95 5.65
C LEU A 181 -16.05 -8.20 4.78
N ASN A 182 -15.16 -8.44 3.83
CA ASN A 182 -15.06 -9.72 3.12
C ASN A 182 -14.30 -10.74 3.97
N GLU A 183 -14.70 -12.01 3.96
CA GLU A 183 -14.12 -13.07 4.81
C GLU A 183 -12.61 -13.28 4.69
N SER A 184 -12.04 -13.09 3.49
CA SER A 184 -10.60 -13.22 3.23
C SER A 184 -9.81 -11.95 3.54
N HIS A 185 -10.48 -10.80 3.71
CA HIS A 185 -9.85 -9.46 3.81
C HIS A 185 -10.29 -8.67 5.04
N GLN A 186 -10.24 -9.30 6.22
CA GLN A 186 -10.81 -8.75 7.47
C GLN A 186 -9.82 -8.06 8.40
N ARG A 187 -8.52 -8.04 8.07
CA ARG A 187 -7.48 -7.54 8.97
C ARG A 187 -6.73 -6.33 8.40
N GLY A 188 -7.22 -5.76 7.29
CA GLY A 188 -6.68 -4.56 6.66
C GLY A 188 -5.38 -4.79 5.88
N ARG A 189 -5.05 -6.04 5.51
CA ARG A 189 -3.77 -6.34 4.84
C ARG A 189 -3.80 -6.09 3.35
N THR A 190 -4.97 -5.95 2.75
CA THR A 190 -5.08 -5.39 1.39
C THR A 190 -4.38 -4.03 1.30
N ALA A 191 -4.64 -3.10 2.23
CA ALA A 191 -3.95 -1.82 2.20
C ALA A 191 -2.44 -1.95 2.47
N THR A 192 -2.04 -2.89 3.34
CA THR A 192 -0.61 -3.19 3.58
C THR A 192 0.08 -3.65 2.29
N HIS A 193 -0.56 -4.57 1.56
CA HIS A 193 -0.10 -5.09 0.27
C HIS A 193 0.01 -3.98 -0.80
N GLU A 194 -1.07 -3.21 -1.00
CA GLU A 194 -1.09 -2.14 -1.99
C GLU A 194 -0.07 -1.03 -1.68
N ILE A 195 0.12 -0.71 -0.40
CA ILE A 195 1.15 0.27 0.00
C ILE A 195 2.56 -0.31 -0.20
N GLY A 196 2.74 -1.63 -0.09
CA GLY A 196 3.96 -2.30 -0.53
C GLY A 196 4.27 -2.00 -2.01
N HIS A 197 3.29 -2.12 -2.91
CA HIS A 197 3.44 -1.73 -4.32
C HIS A 197 3.72 -0.24 -4.51
N TRP A 198 3.00 0.62 -3.79
CA TRP A 198 3.24 2.07 -3.80
C TRP A 198 4.66 2.42 -3.32
N LEU A 199 5.26 1.59 -2.47
CA LEU A 199 6.66 1.61 -2.03
C LEU A 199 7.58 0.69 -2.86
N ASN A 200 7.21 0.39 -4.11
CA ASN A 200 8.02 -0.30 -5.11
C ASN A 200 8.22 -1.82 -4.93
N LEU A 201 7.48 -2.49 -4.05
CA LEU A 201 7.52 -3.96 -3.96
C LEU A 201 6.75 -4.60 -5.11
N LEU A 202 7.26 -5.72 -5.63
CA LEU A 202 6.52 -6.58 -6.54
C LEU A 202 5.89 -7.74 -5.76
N HIS A 203 4.99 -8.47 -6.41
CA HIS A 203 4.57 -9.77 -5.88
C HIS A 203 5.77 -10.71 -5.78
N ILE A 204 5.82 -11.55 -4.74
CA ILE A 204 6.94 -12.47 -4.48
C ILE A 204 7.00 -13.67 -5.45
N PHE A 205 5.97 -13.85 -6.27
CA PHE A 205 5.85 -14.95 -7.22
C PHE A 205 6.01 -14.49 -8.67
N GLY A 206 6.47 -15.39 -9.53
CA GLY A 206 6.69 -15.11 -10.95
C GLY A 206 5.39 -14.77 -11.70
N LYS A 207 5.44 -13.78 -12.60
CA LYS A 207 4.28 -13.35 -13.41
C LYS A 207 3.79 -14.38 -14.45
N ASN A 208 4.54 -15.47 -14.70
CA ASN A 208 4.25 -16.43 -15.77
C ASN A 208 4.25 -17.89 -15.31
N ASN A 209 4.08 -18.17 -14.01
CA ASN A 209 4.23 -19.52 -13.47
C ASN A 209 5.62 -20.09 -13.81
N ASP A 210 6.67 -19.35 -13.48
CA ASP A 210 8.05 -19.77 -13.68
C ASP A 210 8.90 -19.41 -12.46
N CYS A 211 10.11 -19.96 -12.41
CA CYS A 211 11.08 -19.72 -11.33
C CYS A 211 12.15 -18.68 -11.71
N GLU A 212 11.99 -18.02 -12.86
CA GLU A 212 13.01 -17.15 -13.44
C GLU A 212 12.69 -15.66 -13.18
N ALA A 213 11.40 -15.34 -13.04
CA ALA A 213 10.95 -14.01 -12.64
C ALA A 213 10.96 -13.87 -11.11
N GLY A 214 11.95 -13.14 -10.59
CA GLY A 214 11.99 -12.70 -9.20
C GLY A 214 11.28 -11.36 -8.95
N ASP A 215 11.12 -11.01 -7.68
CA ASP A 215 10.58 -9.73 -7.22
C ASP A 215 11.67 -8.64 -7.03
N PHE A 216 12.91 -8.96 -7.42
CA PHE A 216 14.13 -8.15 -7.21
C PHE A 216 14.47 -7.89 -5.74
N VAL A 217 14.12 -8.83 -4.85
CA VAL A 217 14.54 -8.86 -3.46
C VAL A 217 15.26 -10.19 -3.21
N GLU A 218 16.49 -10.13 -2.67
CA GLU A 218 17.34 -11.34 -2.56
C GLU A 218 16.86 -12.31 -1.47
N ASP A 219 16.26 -11.78 -0.40
CA ASP A 219 15.83 -12.56 0.77
C ASP A 219 14.37 -13.05 0.69
N THR A 220 13.71 -12.88 -0.45
CA THR A 220 12.43 -13.50 -0.79
C THR A 220 12.70 -14.69 -1.71
N PRO A 221 12.54 -15.94 -1.22
CA PRO A 221 12.73 -17.11 -2.06
C PRO A 221 11.79 -17.09 -3.27
N SER A 222 12.30 -17.44 -4.45
CA SER A 222 11.49 -17.49 -5.67
C SER A 222 10.32 -18.46 -5.51
N ALA A 223 9.11 -17.99 -5.80
CA ALA A 223 7.90 -18.79 -5.79
C ALA A 223 7.35 -18.96 -7.21
N TYR A 224 6.94 -20.20 -7.55
CA TYR A 224 6.43 -20.54 -8.88
C TYR A 224 5.13 -19.80 -9.20
N SER A 225 4.21 -19.72 -8.25
CA SER A 225 2.92 -19.04 -8.40
C SER A 225 2.44 -18.51 -7.05
N GLN A 226 1.42 -17.66 -7.07
CA GLN A 226 0.75 -17.17 -5.88
C GLN A 226 0.10 -18.29 -5.07
N TYR A 227 -0.01 -18.06 -3.77
CA TYR A 227 -0.88 -18.83 -2.90
C TYR A 227 -2.19 -18.08 -2.63
N ASN A 228 -3.25 -18.81 -2.31
CA ASN A 228 -4.54 -18.26 -1.90
C ASN A 228 -5.03 -18.99 -0.66
N GLY A 229 -5.99 -18.41 0.05
CA GLY A 229 -6.54 -19.02 1.26
C GLY A 229 -5.53 -18.99 2.42
N SER A 230 -5.48 -20.06 3.20
CA SER A 230 -4.54 -20.17 4.33
C SER A 230 -3.67 -21.43 4.20
N PRO A 231 -2.60 -21.40 3.38
CA PRO A 231 -1.69 -22.54 3.21
C PRO A 231 -1.01 -22.94 4.53
N VAL A 232 -0.55 -24.19 4.59
CA VAL A 232 0.21 -24.73 5.74
C VAL A 232 1.66 -24.91 5.35
N HIS A 233 2.57 -24.36 6.16
CA HIS A 233 3.99 -24.52 5.97
C HIS A 233 4.45 -25.96 6.31
N PRO A 234 5.39 -26.57 5.56
CA PRO A 234 6.06 -26.01 4.39
C PRO A 234 5.25 -26.16 3.09
N GLN A 235 5.39 -25.16 2.22
CA GLN A 235 5.08 -25.26 0.80
C GLN A 235 6.39 -25.05 0.03
N SER A 236 6.56 -25.71 -1.11
CA SER A 236 7.84 -25.70 -1.81
C SER A 236 7.66 -25.53 -3.31
N SER A 237 8.42 -24.61 -3.87
CA SER A 237 8.60 -24.44 -5.29
C SER A 237 10.02 -23.94 -5.58
N CYS A 238 10.43 -23.96 -6.84
CA CYS A 238 11.70 -23.38 -7.29
C CYS A 238 12.96 -23.78 -6.47
N GLY A 239 12.95 -24.97 -5.87
CA GLY A 239 14.05 -25.51 -5.08
C GLY A 239 14.16 -25.03 -3.63
N SER A 240 13.17 -24.29 -3.11
CA SER A 240 13.16 -23.79 -1.73
C SER A 240 11.76 -23.87 -1.08
N HIS A 241 11.64 -23.43 0.17
CA HIS A 241 10.34 -23.25 0.81
C HIS A 241 9.78 -21.86 0.48
N ASP A 242 8.52 -21.82 0.06
CA ASP A 242 7.87 -20.58 -0.39
C ASP A 242 7.45 -19.71 0.81
N LEU A 243 7.68 -18.40 0.70
CA LEU A 243 7.37 -17.41 1.74
C LEU A 243 5.92 -16.91 1.64
N PHE A 244 4.94 -17.81 1.55
CA PHE A 244 3.53 -17.47 1.26
C PHE A 244 2.87 -16.55 2.30
N MET A 245 3.45 -16.44 3.50
CA MET A 245 2.98 -15.54 4.56
C MET A 245 3.50 -14.09 4.42
N ASN A 246 4.23 -13.80 3.36
CA ASN A 246 4.64 -12.44 3.02
C ASN A 246 3.41 -11.59 2.66
N PHE A 247 3.41 -10.31 3.03
CA PHE A 247 2.33 -9.41 2.65
C PHE A 247 2.18 -9.23 1.13
N MET A 248 3.20 -9.55 0.33
CA MET A 248 3.19 -9.43 -1.14
C MET A 248 2.80 -10.74 -1.87
N ASP A 249 2.24 -11.72 -1.18
CA ASP A 249 1.51 -12.86 -1.77
C ASP A 249 -0.02 -12.62 -1.74
N TYR A 250 -0.84 -13.55 -2.24
CA TYR A 250 -2.31 -13.44 -2.36
C TYR A 250 -3.09 -14.31 -1.36
N VAL A 251 -2.45 -14.78 -0.30
CA VAL A 251 -3.13 -15.51 0.78
C VAL A 251 -4.18 -14.65 1.46
N ASP A 252 -5.05 -15.25 2.27
CA ASP A 252 -6.01 -14.48 3.08
C ASP A 252 -5.26 -13.59 4.08
N ASP A 253 -5.88 -12.49 4.50
CA ASP A 253 -5.34 -11.54 5.47
C ASP A 253 -4.81 -12.20 6.75
N GLN A 254 -5.40 -13.31 7.19
CA GLN A 254 -4.97 -14.04 8.39
C GLN A 254 -3.69 -14.86 8.22
N ALA A 255 -3.31 -15.16 6.97
CA ALA A 255 -2.18 -15.99 6.61
C ALA A 255 -0.95 -15.17 6.16
N MET A 256 -1.09 -13.85 5.96
CA MET A 256 0.03 -12.92 5.73
C MET A 256 0.32 -12.04 6.96
N TYR A 257 1.60 -11.87 7.29
CA TYR A 257 1.98 -11.16 8.53
C TYR A 257 3.44 -10.66 8.56
N MET A 258 4.15 -10.62 7.42
CA MET A 258 5.53 -10.13 7.42
C MET A 258 6.01 -9.49 6.09
N PHE A 259 6.91 -8.51 6.23
CA PHE A 259 7.85 -8.07 5.19
C PHE A 259 9.27 -8.56 5.53
N THR A 260 10.10 -8.77 4.52
CA THR A 260 11.52 -9.14 4.69
C THR A 260 12.41 -7.91 4.87
N LYS A 261 13.68 -8.12 5.24
CA LYS A 261 14.67 -7.05 5.37
C LYS A 261 15.05 -6.48 4.00
N GLY A 262 15.17 -7.32 2.98
CA GLY A 262 15.38 -6.86 1.61
C GLY A 262 14.19 -6.06 1.07
N GLN A 263 12.96 -6.42 1.43
CA GLN A 263 11.77 -5.61 1.12
C GLN A 263 11.82 -4.25 1.85
N LYS A 264 12.26 -4.20 3.13
CA LYS A 264 12.51 -2.91 3.82
C LYS A 264 13.48 -2.04 3.04
N GLU A 265 14.62 -2.58 2.62
CA GLU A 265 15.64 -1.83 1.88
C GLU A 265 15.07 -1.25 0.59
N ARG A 266 14.35 -2.07 -0.18
CA ARG A 266 13.70 -1.65 -1.42
C ARG A 266 12.64 -0.57 -1.20
N MET A 267 11.82 -0.69 -0.15
CA MET A 267 10.83 0.32 0.21
C MET A 267 11.48 1.63 0.63
N ARG A 268 12.53 1.59 1.46
CA ARG A 268 13.21 2.81 1.93
C ARG A 268 14.02 3.49 0.83
N ALA A 269 14.49 2.74 -0.18
CA ALA A 269 15.20 3.29 -1.33
C ALA A 269 14.37 4.35 -2.09
N VAL A 270 13.03 4.30 -2.03
CA VAL A 270 12.18 5.28 -2.72
C VAL A 270 12.27 6.70 -2.15
N PHE A 271 12.77 6.85 -0.92
CA PHE A 271 12.90 8.15 -0.24
C PHE A 271 14.31 8.73 -0.31
N THR A 272 15.30 7.95 -0.76
CA THR A 272 16.69 8.40 -0.93
C THR A 272 16.79 9.59 -1.91
N PRO A 273 17.90 10.34 -1.96
CA PRO A 273 18.03 11.49 -2.87
C PRO A 273 17.71 11.22 -4.34
N SER A 274 17.97 10.01 -4.85
CA SER A 274 17.61 9.57 -6.21
C SER A 274 16.25 8.88 -6.31
N GLY A 275 15.55 8.72 -5.19
CA GLY A 275 14.31 7.98 -5.07
C GLY A 275 13.09 8.78 -5.55
N PRO A 276 12.08 8.11 -6.13
CA PRO A 276 10.89 8.76 -6.68
C PRO A 276 10.00 9.47 -5.66
N ARG A 277 10.15 9.19 -4.36
CA ARG A 277 9.38 9.81 -3.26
C ARG A 277 10.25 10.71 -2.38
N ARG A 278 11.42 11.15 -2.86
CA ARG A 278 12.29 12.09 -2.14
C ARG A 278 11.57 13.37 -1.72
N ALA A 279 10.74 13.93 -2.61
CA ALA A 279 10.00 15.16 -2.30
C ALA A 279 9.01 15.00 -1.12
N LEU A 280 8.39 13.81 -1.00
CA LEU A 280 7.56 13.46 0.16
C LEU A 280 8.39 13.40 1.44
N TYR A 281 9.57 12.77 1.39
CA TYR A 281 10.49 12.74 2.53
C TYR A 281 10.92 14.15 2.97
N GLU A 282 11.30 15.01 2.03
CA GLU A 282 11.68 16.40 2.35
C GLU A 282 10.53 17.26 2.89
N HIS A 283 9.27 16.88 2.61
CA HIS A 283 8.12 17.55 3.18
C HIS A 283 7.92 17.18 4.65
N ILE A 284 8.12 15.91 5.00
CA ILE A 284 7.85 15.37 6.36
C ILE A 284 8.99 15.64 7.35
N SER A 285 10.22 15.82 6.87
CA SER A 285 11.39 16.09 7.71
C SER A 285 11.54 17.57 8.11
N LYS A 286 10.59 18.43 7.72
CA LYS A 286 10.53 19.87 8.05
C LYS A 286 9.49 20.15 9.13
#